data_AF-A0A8X7PWB4-F1
#
_entry.id   AF-A0A8X7PWB4-F1
#
_cell.length_a   1.000
_cell.length_b   1.000
_cell.length_c   1.000
_cell.angle_alpha   90.00
_cell.angle_beta   90.00
_cell.angle_gamma   90.00
#
_symmetry.space_group_name_H-M   'P 1'
#
loop_
_entity.id
_entity.type
_entity.pdbx_description
1 polymer ?
#
loop_
_entity_poly.entity_id
_entity_poly.type
_entity_poly.pdbx_seq_one_letter_code
_entity_poly.pdbx_strand_id
1 'polypeptide(L)'
;MLKRNDKTKPPYGSQTHRLGVTFVVIGLLLLAALLFCLGDDKNQPTQIVKHVSQSHPTVEIQNGTQLIWKIPTNNKPKAVLFIAHGCHRKASDFWDKTPSCPNCTGLPEEKVLVRTALSKSFAVITVSSSGTCWSFGKEKKIVGNVLKTWIKKHDLEKLPLVALGASSGGYFVSALAMDMEFSSIVLMIAEGVFDRISVTKRYPPTLFVHMPKDVYRQQKIREFLEGLRMEGVDAEEIECLDLPMSPGFLADRIAGFDRGVSAKVFEVFKEKGFVDEKGYMKRDGRRTPWKQALSGYKISLEESLVTPVEEELNLAYAYHEMTSFQSEQIFNWFESHMG
;
A
#
# COMPACT_ATOMS: atom_id res chain seq x y z
N MET A 1 32.12 -94.32 -36.99
CA MET A 1 32.75 -94.93 -35.80
C MET A 1 33.19 -93.82 -34.86
N LEU A 2 32.80 -93.92 -33.57
CA LEU A 2 33.40 -93.39 -32.31
C LEU A 2 33.78 -91.89 -32.25
N LYS A 3 33.21 -91.00 -31.42
CA LYS A 3 33.01 -90.86 -29.94
C LYS A 3 33.96 -89.81 -29.31
N ARG A 4 33.33 -88.90 -28.53
CA ARG A 4 33.73 -88.26 -27.25
C ARG A 4 34.55 -86.94 -27.20
N ASN A 5 33.93 -85.96 -26.52
CA ASN A 5 34.38 -85.08 -25.40
C ASN A 5 35.78 -84.41 -25.46
N ASP A 6 36.01 -83.17 -25.03
CA ASP A 6 35.60 -82.57 -23.74
C ASP A 6 35.71 -81.02 -23.68
N LYS A 7 35.20 -80.47 -22.57
CA LYS A 7 34.92 -79.08 -22.14
C LYS A 7 36.10 -78.09 -22.03
N THR A 8 35.82 -76.78 -22.15
CA THR A 8 36.04 -75.75 -21.08
C THR A 8 35.34 -74.40 -21.39
N LYS A 9 34.98 -73.64 -20.34
CA LYS A 9 34.09 -72.45 -20.27
C LYS A 9 34.87 -71.11 -19.99
N PRO A 10 34.23 -69.91 -19.98
CA PRO A 10 34.75 -68.58 -20.40
C PRO A 10 35.03 -67.64 -19.17
N PRO A 11 34.82 -66.29 -19.11
CA PRO A 11 34.72 -65.16 -20.07
C PRO A 11 35.51 -63.87 -19.62
N TYR A 12 35.47 -62.75 -20.35
CA TYR A 12 35.41 -61.40 -19.71
C TYR A 12 34.78 -60.34 -20.61
N GLY A 13 33.88 -59.54 -20.04
CA GLY A 13 33.05 -58.52 -20.70
C GLY A 13 33.16 -57.14 -20.06
N SER A 14 32.67 -56.15 -20.82
CA SER A 14 32.77 -54.69 -20.74
C SER A 14 32.43 -53.99 -19.41
N GLN A 15 33.27 -53.01 -19.02
CA GLN A 15 33.10 -52.19 -17.81
C GLN A 15 32.98 -50.66 -18.07
N THR A 16 32.98 -50.20 -19.33
CA THR A 16 33.13 -48.77 -19.66
C THR A 16 31.83 -47.96 -19.81
N HIS A 17 30.67 -48.62 -19.97
CA HIS A 17 29.39 -47.91 -20.18
C HIS A 17 28.64 -47.50 -18.90
N ARG A 18 29.03 -48.00 -17.72
CA ARG A 18 28.33 -47.69 -16.45
C ARG A 18 28.74 -46.35 -15.82
N LEU A 19 29.96 -45.87 -16.06
CA LEU A 19 30.45 -44.63 -15.43
C LEU A 19 29.82 -43.38 -16.04
N GLY A 20 29.66 -43.31 -17.37
CA GLY A 20 29.09 -42.15 -18.04
C GLY A 20 27.62 -41.87 -17.68
N VAL A 21 26.82 -42.92 -17.49
CA VAL A 21 25.40 -42.79 -17.12
C VAL A 21 25.25 -42.27 -15.69
N THR A 22 26.11 -42.69 -14.77
CA THR A 22 26.06 -42.26 -13.36
C THR A 22 26.39 -40.76 -13.21
N PHE A 23 27.35 -40.24 -13.98
CA PHE A 23 27.68 -38.81 -13.94
C PHE A 23 26.57 -37.91 -14.49
N VAL A 24 25.86 -38.35 -15.53
CA VAL A 24 24.72 -37.59 -16.10
C VAL A 24 23.55 -37.56 -15.13
N VAL A 25 23.24 -38.67 -14.45
CA VAL A 25 22.16 -38.74 -13.46
C VAL A 25 22.47 -37.87 -12.23
N ILE A 26 23.72 -37.89 -11.74
CA ILE A 26 24.14 -37.03 -10.62
C ILE A 26 24.08 -35.54 -11.03
N GLY A 27 24.51 -35.19 -12.24
CA GLY A 27 24.42 -33.82 -12.76
C GLY A 27 22.98 -33.30 -12.83
N LEU A 28 22.04 -34.12 -13.31
CA LEU A 28 20.62 -33.75 -13.37
C LEU A 28 19.98 -33.63 -11.99
N LEU A 29 20.35 -34.50 -11.04
CA LEU A 29 19.86 -34.42 -9.66
C LEU A 29 20.39 -33.17 -8.92
N LEU A 30 21.64 -32.79 -9.16
CA LEU A 30 22.21 -31.56 -8.61
C LEU A 30 21.57 -30.31 -9.22
N LEU A 31 21.25 -30.32 -10.52
CA LEU A 31 20.56 -29.22 -11.20
C LEU A 31 19.11 -29.07 -10.69
N ALA A 32 18.41 -30.19 -10.48
CA ALA A 32 17.07 -30.21 -9.90
C ALA A 32 17.07 -29.74 -8.44
N ALA A 33 18.08 -30.13 -7.65
CA ALA A 33 18.26 -29.63 -6.28
C ALA A 33 18.59 -28.13 -6.26
N LEU A 34 19.41 -27.62 -7.18
CA LEU A 34 19.68 -26.18 -7.32
C LEU A 34 18.43 -25.39 -7.71
N LEU A 35 17.60 -25.92 -8.60
CA LEU A 35 16.31 -25.32 -8.98
C LEU A 35 15.30 -25.37 -7.84
N PHE A 36 15.32 -26.41 -7.00
CA PHE A 36 14.51 -26.51 -5.78
C PHE A 36 15.01 -25.58 -4.65
N CYS A 37 16.32 -25.39 -4.52
CA CYS A 37 16.90 -24.46 -3.55
C CYS A 37 16.79 -22.99 -3.97
N LEU A 38 16.61 -22.71 -5.26
CA LEU A 38 16.36 -21.37 -5.81
C LEU A 38 14.87 -21.07 -6.04
N GLY A 39 14.00 -22.05 -5.80
CA GLY A 39 12.58 -22.02 -6.16
C GLY A 39 11.66 -22.26 -4.96
N ASP A 40 11.79 -21.45 -3.92
CA ASP A 40 10.67 -20.94 -3.11
C ASP A 40 11.26 -20.10 -1.97
N ASP A 41 11.10 -18.78 -2.04
CA ASP A 41 10.37 -18.04 -1.01
C ASP A 41 10.32 -16.54 -1.32
N LYS A 42 9.16 -15.96 -1.01
CA LYS A 42 8.80 -14.53 -1.01
C LYS A 42 8.13 -14.00 -2.28
N ASN A 43 6.84 -14.29 -2.40
CA ASN A 43 5.84 -13.27 -2.71
C ASN A 43 4.45 -13.72 -2.23
N GLN A 44 4.27 -13.70 -0.91
CA GLN A 44 2.95 -13.50 -0.29
C GLN A 44 3.13 -12.46 0.82
N PRO A 45 2.59 -11.25 0.71
CA PRO A 45 2.50 -10.36 1.85
C PRO A 45 1.25 -10.73 2.64
N THR A 46 1.30 -11.83 3.38
CA THR A 46 0.33 -12.08 4.45
C THR A 46 0.83 -11.30 5.68
N GLN A 47 0.71 -9.97 5.66
CA GLN A 47 0.95 -9.16 6.84
C GLN A 47 -0.17 -9.41 7.85
N ILE A 48 0.00 -10.44 8.68
CA ILE A 48 -0.73 -10.56 9.94
C ILE A 48 -0.16 -9.47 10.85
N VAL A 49 -0.78 -8.29 10.80
CA VAL A 49 -0.54 -7.23 11.78
C VAL A 49 -0.93 -7.79 13.14
N LYS A 50 0.07 -8.12 13.97
CA LYS A 50 -0.14 -8.49 15.37
C LYS A 50 -0.94 -7.37 16.04
N HIS A 51 -2.06 -7.73 16.66
CA HIS A 51 -2.93 -6.80 17.40
C HIS A 51 -2.11 -5.98 18.41
N VAL A 52 -1.81 -4.74 18.06
CA VAL A 52 -1.26 -3.75 19.00
C VAL A 52 -2.38 -3.39 19.98
N SER A 53 -2.11 -3.54 21.27
CA SER A 53 -3.05 -3.26 22.38
C SER A 53 -3.80 -1.94 22.16
N GLN A 54 -5.12 -2.06 22.01
CA GLN A 54 -6.07 -1.04 21.57
C GLN A 54 -6.38 -0.04 22.69
N SER A 55 -5.56 1.00 22.82
CA SER A 55 -6.11 2.25 23.35
C SER A 55 -6.70 3.03 22.17
N HIS A 56 -7.99 3.38 22.26
CA HIS A 56 -8.73 4.03 21.18
C HIS A 56 -8.10 5.39 20.76
N PRO A 57 -8.36 5.88 19.53
CA PRO A 57 -7.87 7.19 19.11
C PRO A 57 -8.53 8.32 19.91
N THR A 58 -7.86 9.46 19.95
CA THR A 58 -8.40 10.71 20.49
C THR A 58 -8.95 11.55 19.35
N VAL A 59 -10.20 12.00 19.49
CA VAL A 59 -10.86 12.94 18.57
C VAL A 59 -10.86 14.32 19.22
N GLU A 60 -10.38 15.32 18.49
CA GLU A 60 -10.30 16.71 18.94
C GLU A 60 -10.77 17.64 17.82
N ILE A 61 -11.32 18.80 18.18
CA ILE A 61 -11.66 19.86 17.25
C ILE A 61 -10.86 21.09 17.68
N GLN A 62 -10.01 21.59 16.79
CA GLN A 62 -9.22 22.78 17.01
C GLN A 62 -9.48 23.78 15.89
N ASN A 63 -9.93 24.98 16.23
CA ASN A 63 -10.26 26.05 15.27
C ASN A 63 -11.26 25.61 14.18
N GLY A 64 -12.21 24.74 14.51
CA GLY A 64 -13.17 24.17 13.57
C GLY A 64 -12.63 23.04 12.69
N THR A 65 -11.36 22.67 12.85
CA THR A 65 -10.72 21.57 12.15
C THR A 65 -10.76 20.31 13.02
N GLN A 66 -11.26 19.21 12.48
CA GLN A 66 -11.23 17.91 13.16
C GLN A 66 -9.84 17.29 13.02
N LEU A 67 -9.25 16.91 14.14
CA LEU A 67 -8.05 16.09 14.22
C LEU A 67 -8.36 14.79 14.97
N ILE A 68 -7.82 13.68 14.45
CA ILE A 68 -7.88 12.39 15.12
C ILE A 68 -6.48 11.83 15.18
N TRP A 69 -6.04 11.44 16.37
CA TRP A 69 -4.65 11.10 16.61
C TRP A 69 -4.46 9.97 17.61
N LYS A 70 -3.27 9.39 17.55
CA LYS A 70 -2.80 8.41 18.52
C LYS A 70 -1.29 8.52 18.69
N ILE A 71 -0.86 8.60 19.95
CA ILE A 71 0.54 8.46 20.33
C ILE A 71 0.73 7.02 20.86
N PRO A 72 1.71 6.26 20.36
CA PRO A 72 1.97 4.91 20.84
C PRO A 72 2.36 4.96 22.33
N THR A 73 1.69 4.16 23.15
CA THR A 73 1.94 4.10 24.61
C THR A 73 2.90 2.98 25.00
N ASN A 74 3.05 1.97 24.14
CA ASN A 74 3.85 0.78 24.45
C ASN A 74 5.34 1.03 24.24
N ASN A 75 5.71 2.04 23.46
CA ASN A 75 7.09 2.45 23.16
C ASN A 75 7.14 3.98 23.06
N LYS A 76 8.33 4.56 23.26
CA LYS A 76 8.57 5.98 22.99
C LYS A 76 8.37 6.26 21.49
N PRO A 77 7.59 7.28 21.09
CA PRO A 77 7.43 7.63 19.69
C PRO A 77 8.77 8.07 19.08
N LYS A 78 9.04 7.63 17.84
CA LYS A 78 10.28 7.96 17.13
C LYS A 78 10.14 9.11 16.14
N ALA A 79 8.92 9.38 15.67
CA ALA A 79 8.59 10.44 14.74
C ALA A 79 7.10 10.80 14.85
N VAL A 80 6.75 11.99 14.36
CA VAL A 80 5.37 12.42 14.15
C VAL A 80 5.00 12.21 12.68
N LEU A 81 3.92 11.50 12.41
CA LEU A 81 3.34 11.35 11.08
C LEU A 81 2.05 12.16 10.97
N PHE A 82 2.06 13.15 10.09
CA PHE A 82 0.86 13.84 9.63
C PHE A 82 0.29 13.15 8.39
N ILE A 83 -1.02 12.89 8.37
CA ILE A 83 -1.71 12.30 7.20
C ILE A 83 -2.80 13.24 6.68
N ALA A 84 -2.74 13.57 5.39
CA ALA A 84 -3.71 14.36 4.65
C ALA A 84 -4.52 13.50 3.66
N HIS A 85 -5.84 13.48 3.82
CA HIS A 85 -6.74 12.63 3.05
C HIS A 85 -6.96 13.10 1.59
N GLY A 86 -7.48 12.23 0.72
CA GLY A 86 -7.92 12.59 -0.64
C GLY A 86 -9.28 13.29 -0.68
N CYS A 87 -9.71 13.76 -1.85
CA CYS A 87 -11.04 14.39 -1.97
C CYS A 87 -12.17 13.43 -1.53
N HIS A 88 -13.23 13.98 -0.93
CA HIS A 88 -14.38 13.23 -0.40
C HIS A 88 -14.06 12.27 0.76
N ARG A 89 -12.84 12.33 1.29
CA ARG A 89 -12.42 11.63 2.50
C ARG A 89 -12.31 12.62 3.67
N LYS A 90 -11.97 12.11 4.85
CA LYS A 90 -11.82 12.86 6.11
C LYS A 90 -10.92 12.10 7.09
N ALA A 91 -10.48 12.77 8.16
CA ALA A 91 -9.64 12.14 9.18
C ALA A 91 -10.26 10.86 9.77
N SER A 92 -11.59 10.81 9.92
CA SER A 92 -12.30 9.66 10.49
C SER A 92 -12.25 8.40 9.64
N ASP A 93 -11.81 8.50 8.39
CA ASP A 93 -11.66 7.34 7.49
C ASP A 93 -10.44 6.47 7.84
N PHE A 94 -9.45 7.04 8.54
CA PHE A 94 -8.21 6.38 8.94
C PHE A 94 -8.29 5.56 10.23
N TRP A 95 -9.44 5.57 10.90
CA TRP A 95 -9.57 4.96 12.22
C TRP A 95 -10.79 4.07 12.27
N ASP A 96 -10.70 2.98 13.03
CA ASP A 96 -11.85 2.11 13.25
C ASP A 96 -12.90 2.82 14.12
N LYS A 97 -14.17 2.45 13.90
CA LYS A 97 -15.26 2.83 14.79
C LYS A 97 -15.00 2.31 16.20
N THR A 98 -14.99 3.22 17.17
CA THR A 98 -14.76 2.91 18.58
C THR A 98 -15.67 3.78 19.45
N PRO A 99 -15.85 3.49 20.76
CA PRO A 99 -16.60 4.38 21.65
C PRO A 99 -16.06 5.82 21.68
N SER A 100 -14.74 6.03 21.54
CA SER A 100 -14.15 7.38 21.49
C SER A 100 -14.22 8.02 20.10
N CYS A 101 -14.46 7.24 19.04
CA CYS A 101 -14.74 7.75 17.71
C CYS A 101 -15.93 7.00 17.07
N PRO A 102 -17.17 7.32 17.46
CA PRO A 102 -18.35 6.63 16.95
C PRO A 102 -18.63 6.93 15.46
N ASN A 103 -18.08 8.03 14.95
CA ASN A 103 -18.23 8.48 13.55
C ASN A 103 -17.05 8.05 12.65
N CYS A 104 -16.08 7.31 13.21
CA CYS A 104 -15.02 6.72 12.42
C CYS A 104 -15.54 5.57 11.56
N THR A 105 -15.04 5.49 10.33
CA THR A 105 -15.50 4.55 9.30
C THR A 105 -14.48 3.42 9.12
N GLY A 106 -13.18 3.73 9.10
CA GLY A 106 -12.11 2.74 9.00
C GLY A 106 -12.04 2.11 7.62
N LEU A 107 -11.77 2.95 6.61
CA LEU A 107 -11.59 2.51 5.23
C LEU A 107 -10.38 1.56 5.12
N PRO A 108 -10.42 0.60 4.18
CA PRO A 108 -9.49 -0.53 4.15
C PRO A 108 -8.00 -0.12 4.17
N GLU A 109 -7.60 0.78 3.27
CA GLU A 109 -6.19 1.13 3.10
C GLU A 109 -5.74 2.17 4.15
N GLU A 110 -6.59 3.16 4.41
CA GLU A 110 -6.35 4.25 5.35
C GLU A 110 -6.04 3.72 6.75
N LYS A 111 -6.86 2.81 7.27
CA LYS A 111 -6.64 2.27 8.63
C LYS A 111 -5.40 1.39 8.71
N VAL A 112 -5.05 0.69 7.64
CA VAL A 112 -3.84 -0.16 7.62
C VAL A 112 -2.60 0.73 7.67
N LEU A 113 -2.58 1.86 6.93
CA LEU A 113 -1.49 2.84 7.03
C LEU A 113 -1.30 3.34 8.47
N VAL A 114 -2.39 3.70 9.16
CA VAL A 114 -2.32 4.14 10.56
C VAL A 114 -1.84 3.02 11.50
N ARG A 115 -2.36 1.81 11.35
CA ARG A 115 -1.96 0.66 12.18
C ARG A 115 -0.48 0.34 11.98
N THR A 116 0.02 0.40 10.74
CA THR A 116 1.44 0.18 10.42
C THR A 116 2.32 1.30 10.98
N ALA A 117 1.89 2.55 10.90
CA ALA A 117 2.61 3.67 11.52
C ALA A 117 2.74 3.47 13.04
N LEU A 118 1.63 3.13 13.71
CA LEU A 118 1.60 2.90 15.16
C LEU A 118 2.45 1.69 15.58
N SER A 119 2.42 0.60 14.81
CA SER A 119 3.27 -0.58 15.08
C SER A 119 4.76 -0.27 14.94
N LYS A 120 5.10 0.68 14.04
CA LYS A 120 6.46 1.23 13.88
C LYS A 120 6.79 2.38 14.84
N SER A 121 5.96 2.62 15.85
CA SER A 121 6.14 3.64 16.89
C SER A 121 6.16 5.09 16.38
N PHE A 122 5.39 5.39 15.34
CA PHE A 122 5.08 6.78 14.95
C PHE A 122 3.92 7.31 15.79
N ALA A 123 4.00 8.55 16.23
CA ALA A 123 2.85 9.31 16.71
C ALA A 123 2.06 9.80 15.49
N VAL A 124 0.79 9.41 15.35
CA VAL A 124 0.00 9.65 14.14
C VAL A 124 -1.05 10.71 14.40
N ILE A 125 -1.14 11.70 13.51
CA ILE A 125 -2.22 12.69 13.47
C ILE A 125 -2.81 12.76 12.06
N THR A 126 -4.13 12.60 11.98
CA THR A 126 -4.93 12.79 10.76
C THR A 126 -5.78 14.03 10.93
N VAL A 127 -5.91 14.83 9.88
CA VAL A 127 -6.64 16.11 9.92
C VAL A 127 -7.65 16.13 8.78
N SER A 128 -8.88 16.54 9.07
CA SER A 128 -9.91 16.75 8.05
C SER A 128 -9.74 18.12 7.41
N SER A 129 -9.77 18.19 6.09
CA SER A 129 -9.87 19.44 5.37
C SER A 129 -11.18 20.18 5.71
N SER A 130 -11.19 21.48 5.49
CA SER A 130 -12.33 22.38 5.67
C SER A 130 -13.47 22.17 4.67
N GLY A 131 -13.21 21.39 3.62
CA GLY A 131 -14.20 21.06 2.59
C GLY A 131 -14.08 19.62 2.13
N THR A 132 -14.44 19.39 0.87
CA THR A 132 -14.32 18.08 0.22
C THR A 132 -12.87 17.75 -0.15
N CYS A 133 -12.10 18.75 -0.54
CA CYS A 133 -10.69 18.65 -0.92
C CYS A 133 -9.89 19.72 -0.18
N TRP A 134 -8.58 19.52 -0.09
CA TRP A 134 -7.67 20.52 0.47
C TRP A 134 -7.50 21.75 -0.42
N SER A 135 -7.26 22.88 0.23
CA SER A 135 -6.96 24.19 -0.35
C SER A 135 -5.64 24.74 0.20
N PHE A 136 -4.92 25.53 -0.60
CA PHE A 136 -3.57 26.00 -0.25
C PHE A 136 -3.52 27.36 0.45
N GLY A 137 -4.68 28.03 0.58
CA GLY A 137 -4.79 29.38 1.13
C GLY A 137 -4.78 29.41 2.66
N LYS A 138 -5.88 29.87 3.25
CA LYS A 138 -6.03 29.98 4.72
C LYS A 138 -5.84 28.63 5.43
N GLU A 139 -6.31 27.55 4.81
CA GLU A 139 -6.25 26.20 5.35
C GLU A 139 -4.81 25.73 5.60
N LYS A 140 -3.88 25.98 4.67
CA LYS A 140 -2.46 25.65 4.85
C LYS A 140 -1.89 26.25 6.14
N LYS A 141 -2.20 27.53 6.40
CA LYS A 141 -1.78 28.23 7.62
C LYS A 141 -2.45 27.66 8.88
N ILE A 142 -3.75 27.36 8.82
CA ILE A 142 -4.49 26.78 9.94
C ILE A 142 -3.89 25.43 10.32
N VAL A 143 -3.69 24.54 9.36
CA VAL A 143 -3.19 23.18 9.60
C VAL A 143 -1.75 23.20 10.09
N GLY A 144 -0.89 24.05 9.51
CA GLY A 144 0.46 24.23 10.04
C GLY A 144 0.49 24.68 11.50
N ASN A 145 -0.44 25.56 11.91
CA ASN A 145 -0.57 25.98 13.30
C ASN A 145 -1.14 24.89 14.20
N VAL A 146 -2.12 24.11 13.72
CA VAL A 146 -2.67 22.94 14.43
C VAL A 146 -1.55 21.95 14.71
N LEU A 147 -0.75 21.59 13.70
CA LEU A 147 0.37 20.66 13.85
C LEU A 147 1.41 21.19 14.86
N LYS A 148 1.86 22.45 14.72
CA LYS A 148 2.81 23.04 15.66
C LYS A 148 2.28 23.05 17.11
N THR A 149 1.02 23.40 17.29
CA THR A 149 0.38 23.43 18.61
C THR A 149 0.25 22.03 19.19
N TRP A 150 -0.18 21.07 18.39
CA TRP A 150 -0.36 19.68 18.81
C TRP A 150 0.97 19.02 19.17
N ILE A 151 2.01 19.19 18.34
CA ILE A 151 3.36 18.68 18.60
C ILE A 151 3.88 19.23 19.94
N LYS A 152 3.75 20.54 20.17
CA LYS A 152 4.14 21.19 21.43
C LYS A 152 3.34 20.72 22.63
N LYS A 153 2.02 20.58 22.49
CA LYS A 153 1.12 20.11 23.58
C LYS A 153 1.49 18.72 24.08
N HIS A 154 2.14 17.91 23.25
CA HIS A 154 2.51 16.53 23.56
C HIS A 154 4.02 16.30 23.71
N ASP A 155 4.81 17.38 23.84
CA ASP A 155 6.27 17.33 24.03
C ASP A 155 7.02 16.55 22.92
N LEU A 156 6.57 16.68 21.67
CA LEU A 156 7.09 15.96 20.51
C LEU A 156 8.04 16.80 19.63
N GLU A 157 8.40 18.03 20.03
CA GLU A 157 9.17 18.97 19.20
C GLU A 157 10.57 18.49 18.81
N LYS A 158 11.12 17.53 19.57
CA LYS A 158 12.44 16.96 19.31
C LYS A 158 12.40 15.76 18.35
N LEU A 159 11.21 15.35 17.92
CA LEU A 159 11.04 14.24 17.01
C LEU A 159 10.99 14.72 15.55
N PRO A 160 11.53 13.92 14.61
CA PRO A 160 11.28 14.10 13.18
C PRO A 160 9.79 14.24 12.88
N LEU A 161 9.44 15.18 12.00
CA LEU A 161 8.10 15.35 11.47
C LEU A 161 8.07 14.85 10.03
N VAL A 162 7.22 13.89 9.71
CA VAL A 162 7.01 13.39 8.35
C VAL A 162 5.55 13.55 7.94
N ALA A 163 5.28 13.56 6.64
CA ALA A 163 3.91 13.68 6.13
C ALA A 163 3.60 12.73 4.99
N LEU A 164 2.37 12.25 4.97
CA LEU A 164 1.78 11.49 3.86
C LEU A 164 0.52 12.21 3.40
N GLY A 165 0.38 12.42 2.10
CA GLY A 165 -0.84 12.98 1.52
C GLY A 165 -1.30 12.20 0.30
N ALA A 166 -2.60 11.95 0.17
CA ALA A 166 -3.17 11.32 -1.02
C ALA A 166 -3.99 12.27 -1.88
N SER A 167 -3.79 12.22 -3.21
CA SER A 167 -4.52 13.04 -4.18
C SER A 167 -4.48 14.53 -3.77
N SER A 168 -5.61 15.18 -3.51
CA SER A 168 -5.66 16.56 -2.96
C SER A 168 -4.82 16.76 -1.70
N GLY A 169 -4.73 15.76 -0.82
CA GLY A 169 -3.84 15.75 0.34
C GLY A 169 -2.36 15.70 -0.03
N GLY A 170 -1.99 15.02 -1.11
CA GLY A 170 -0.61 15.00 -1.60
C GLY A 170 -0.18 16.37 -2.14
N TYR A 171 -1.04 17.02 -2.93
CA TYR A 171 -0.79 18.40 -3.32
C TYR A 171 -0.68 19.33 -2.10
N PHE A 172 -1.55 19.14 -1.10
CA PHE A 172 -1.53 19.94 0.12
C PHE A 172 -0.25 19.76 0.93
N VAL A 173 0.19 18.52 1.15
CA VAL A 173 1.46 18.21 1.83
C VAL A 173 2.63 18.83 1.08
N SER A 174 2.68 18.72 -0.25
CA SER A 174 3.76 19.33 -1.05
C SER A 174 3.79 20.86 -0.92
N ALA A 175 2.63 21.51 -0.78
CA ALA A 175 2.56 22.96 -0.55
C ALA A 175 2.90 23.35 0.90
N LEU A 176 2.49 22.53 1.88
CA LEU A 176 2.75 22.74 3.31
C LEU A 176 4.22 22.58 3.66
N ALA A 177 4.96 21.74 2.92
CA ALA A 177 6.39 21.55 3.05
C ALA A 177 7.23 22.82 2.80
N MET A 178 6.65 23.86 2.20
CA MET A 178 7.30 25.17 2.10
C MET A 178 7.29 25.97 3.42
N ASP A 179 6.36 25.65 4.33
CA ASP A 179 6.12 26.40 5.57
C ASP A 179 6.48 25.59 6.84
N MET A 180 6.82 24.32 6.67
CA MET A 180 7.10 23.37 7.73
C MET A 180 8.29 22.49 7.37
N GLU A 181 9.16 22.26 8.36
CA GLU A 181 10.33 21.38 8.22
C GLU A 181 9.89 19.93 8.41
N PHE A 182 9.62 19.26 7.29
CA PHE A 182 9.45 17.81 7.27
C PHE A 182 10.80 17.14 7.03
N SER A 183 11.06 16.04 7.72
CA SER A 183 12.22 15.17 7.48
C SER A 183 12.11 14.45 6.14
N SER A 184 10.89 14.05 5.75
CA SER A 184 10.55 13.57 4.42
C SER A 184 9.03 13.55 4.23
N ILE A 185 8.60 13.52 2.97
CA ILE A 185 7.18 13.49 2.60
C ILE A 185 6.88 12.36 1.61
N VAL A 186 5.63 11.89 1.63
CA VAL A 186 5.08 10.89 0.71
C VAL A 186 3.86 11.46 0.02
N LEU A 187 3.90 11.45 -1.31
CA LEU A 187 2.81 11.93 -2.17
C LEU A 187 2.17 10.73 -2.86
N MET A 188 1.03 10.29 -2.33
CA MET A 188 0.26 9.20 -2.89
C MET A 188 -0.70 9.71 -3.97
N ILE A 189 -0.71 9.07 -5.13
CA ILE A 189 -1.55 9.39 -6.30
C ILE A 189 -1.55 10.90 -6.62
N ALA A 190 -0.42 11.55 -6.34
CA ALA A 190 -0.21 12.99 -6.38
C ALA A 190 1.17 13.33 -6.95
N GLU A 191 1.21 14.24 -7.90
CA GLU A 191 2.42 14.81 -8.49
C GLU A 191 2.95 16.01 -7.70
N GLY A 192 2.17 16.54 -6.73
CA GLY A 192 2.55 17.72 -5.97
C GLY A 192 2.35 19.05 -6.73
N VAL A 193 2.76 20.16 -6.14
CA VAL A 193 2.60 21.53 -6.70
C VAL A 193 3.92 22.16 -7.12
N PHE A 194 4.87 21.35 -7.61
CA PHE A 194 6.25 21.76 -7.91
C PHE A 194 6.37 22.81 -9.03
N ASP A 195 5.35 22.93 -9.87
CA ASP A 195 5.20 24.00 -10.88
C ASP A 195 4.82 25.36 -10.26
N ARG A 196 4.42 25.40 -8.99
CA ARG A 196 3.88 26.59 -8.29
C ARG A 196 4.72 27.03 -7.09
N ILE A 197 5.77 26.28 -6.77
CA ILE A 197 6.65 26.56 -5.63
C ILE A 197 8.11 26.62 -6.09
N SER A 198 8.91 27.43 -5.40
CA SER A 198 10.35 27.46 -5.62
C SER A 198 11.03 26.37 -4.81
N VAL A 199 11.24 25.21 -5.44
CA VAL A 199 12.02 24.12 -4.86
C VAL A 199 13.48 24.54 -4.74
N THR A 200 14.11 24.13 -3.65
CA THR A 200 15.57 24.22 -3.47
C THR A 200 16.01 22.91 -2.81
N LYS A 201 17.32 22.65 -2.73
CA LYS A 201 17.89 21.51 -1.97
C LYS A 201 17.45 21.38 -0.50
N ARG A 202 16.79 22.40 0.07
CA ARG A 202 16.21 22.36 1.43
C ARG A 202 14.79 21.79 1.48
N TYR A 203 14.16 21.58 0.32
CA TYR A 203 12.87 20.94 0.25
C TYR A 203 12.98 19.48 0.73
N PRO A 204 12.00 18.94 1.46
CA PRO A 204 12.12 17.62 2.03
C PRO A 204 12.27 16.53 0.96
N PRO A 205 13.05 15.47 1.25
CA PRO A 205 13.03 14.24 0.47
C PRO A 205 11.59 13.78 0.18
N THR A 206 11.30 13.49 -1.09
CA THR A 206 9.94 13.22 -1.57
C THR A 206 9.83 11.85 -2.22
N LEU A 207 8.97 10.99 -1.67
CA LEU A 207 8.60 9.72 -2.30
C LEU A 207 7.23 9.84 -2.98
N PHE A 208 7.18 9.53 -4.27
CA PHE A 208 5.93 9.41 -5.01
C PHE A 208 5.43 7.97 -4.96
N VAL A 209 4.15 7.77 -4.66
CA VAL A 209 3.51 6.45 -4.68
C VAL A 209 2.31 6.54 -5.59
N HIS A 210 2.34 5.88 -6.74
CA HIS A 210 1.30 6.08 -7.75
C HIS A 210 0.95 4.79 -8.47
N MET A 211 -0.15 4.83 -9.22
CA MET A 211 -0.63 3.69 -9.98
C MET A 211 -0.41 3.95 -11.47
N PRO A 212 0.24 3.03 -12.19
CA PRO A 212 0.72 3.32 -13.54
C PRO A 212 -0.40 3.44 -14.58
N LYS A 213 -1.62 2.96 -14.31
CA LYS A 213 -2.75 3.18 -15.24
C LYS A 213 -3.33 4.59 -15.15
N ASP A 214 -2.98 5.37 -14.11
CA ASP A 214 -3.21 6.82 -14.10
C ASP A 214 -2.10 7.51 -14.90
N VAL A 215 -2.18 7.36 -16.23
CA VAL A 215 -1.10 7.75 -17.16
C VAL A 215 -0.77 9.24 -17.09
N TYR A 216 -1.79 10.08 -16.88
CA TYR A 216 -1.59 11.52 -16.71
C TYR A 216 -0.75 11.80 -15.45
N ARG A 217 -1.10 11.16 -14.32
CA ARG A 217 -0.37 11.33 -13.07
C ARG A 217 1.04 10.79 -13.15
N GLN A 218 1.21 9.59 -13.73
CA GLN A 218 2.52 8.96 -13.93
C GLN A 218 3.45 9.88 -14.74
N GLN A 219 2.96 10.45 -15.85
CA GLN A 219 3.76 11.37 -16.65
C GLN A 219 4.23 12.58 -15.82
N LYS A 220 3.31 13.21 -15.07
CA LYS A 220 3.65 14.38 -14.25
C LYS A 220 4.61 14.06 -13.11
N ILE A 221 4.47 12.89 -12.49
CA ILE A 221 5.40 12.41 -11.46
C ILE A 221 6.80 12.27 -12.03
N ARG A 222 6.96 11.67 -13.22
CA ARG A 222 8.28 11.55 -13.87
C ARG A 222 8.93 12.92 -14.11
N GLU A 223 8.17 13.88 -14.64
CA GLU A 223 8.64 15.26 -14.86
C GLU A 223 9.14 15.90 -13.54
N PHE A 224 8.39 15.79 -12.45
CA PHE A 224 8.77 16.40 -11.18
C PHE A 224 9.83 15.63 -10.39
N LEU A 225 9.87 14.31 -10.53
CA LEU A 225 10.91 13.46 -9.96
C LEU A 225 12.29 13.87 -10.49
N GLU A 226 12.40 14.05 -11.81
CA GLU A 226 13.62 14.55 -12.44
C GLU A 226 13.97 15.97 -11.98
N GLY A 227 12.97 16.86 -11.94
CA GLY A 227 13.14 18.24 -11.44
C GLY A 227 13.68 18.31 -10.00
N LEU A 228 13.10 17.53 -9.09
CA LEU A 228 13.54 17.47 -7.69
C LEU A 228 15.01 17.01 -7.57
N ARG A 229 15.36 15.95 -8.30
CA ARG A 229 16.73 15.42 -8.32
C ARG A 229 17.74 16.43 -8.88
N MET A 230 17.38 17.19 -9.91
CA MET A 230 18.23 18.26 -10.45
C MET A 230 18.46 19.39 -9.44
N GLU A 231 17.46 19.71 -8.61
CA GLU A 231 17.58 20.69 -7.50
C GLU A 231 18.31 20.12 -6.27
N GLY A 232 18.79 18.88 -6.34
CA GLY A 232 19.51 18.20 -5.26
C GLY A 232 18.61 17.71 -4.12
N VAL A 233 17.32 17.55 -4.36
CA VAL A 233 16.36 16.93 -3.43
C VAL A 233 16.34 15.42 -3.69
N ASP A 234 16.47 14.62 -2.63
CA ASP A 234 16.30 13.17 -2.77
C ASP A 234 14.84 12.84 -3.07
N ALA A 235 14.62 12.04 -4.12
CA ALA A 235 13.29 11.70 -4.56
C ALA A 235 13.26 10.35 -5.26
N GLU A 236 12.21 9.59 -4.99
CA GLU A 236 11.97 8.25 -5.53
C GLU A 236 10.51 8.06 -5.93
N GLU A 237 10.22 7.01 -6.70
CA GLU A 237 8.86 6.60 -7.01
C GLU A 237 8.63 5.11 -6.73
N ILE A 238 7.38 4.78 -6.40
CA ILE A 238 6.88 3.41 -6.32
C ILE A 238 5.64 3.31 -7.20
N GLU A 239 5.66 2.35 -8.13
CA GLU A 239 4.51 1.99 -8.94
C GLU A 239 3.71 0.87 -8.26
N CYS A 240 2.45 1.16 -7.96
CA CYS A 240 1.48 0.25 -7.39
C CYS A 240 0.73 -0.46 -8.53
N LEU A 241 1.13 -1.69 -8.83
CA LEU A 241 0.54 -2.50 -9.92
C LEU A 241 -0.86 -3.01 -9.58
N ASP A 242 -1.58 -3.46 -10.61
CA ASP A 242 -2.91 -4.02 -10.46
C ASP A 242 -2.88 -5.37 -9.73
N LEU A 243 -4.02 -5.69 -9.12
CA LEU A 243 -4.16 -6.85 -8.25
C LEU A 243 -5.25 -7.77 -8.82
N PRO A 244 -4.99 -9.08 -8.93
CA PRO A 244 -6.03 -10.01 -9.32
C PRO A 244 -7.06 -10.11 -8.19
N MET A 245 -8.32 -9.92 -8.56
CA MET A 245 -9.43 -10.24 -7.68
C MET A 245 -9.58 -11.76 -7.56
N SER A 246 -9.98 -12.19 -6.37
CA SER A 246 -10.30 -13.57 -6.03
C SER A 246 -11.68 -13.63 -5.35
N PRO A 247 -12.28 -14.82 -5.16
CA PRO A 247 -13.53 -14.95 -4.42
C PRO A 247 -13.49 -14.34 -3.00
N GLY A 248 -12.33 -14.36 -2.36
CA GLY A 248 -12.13 -13.81 -1.01
C GLY A 248 -11.76 -12.32 -0.98
N PHE A 249 -11.42 -11.71 -2.12
CA PHE A 249 -10.75 -10.40 -2.18
C PHE A 249 -11.42 -9.30 -1.35
N LEU A 250 -12.73 -9.12 -1.47
CA LEU A 250 -13.45 -8.08 -0.72
C LEU A 250 -13.55 -8.44 0.77
N ALA A 251 -13.81 -9.70 1.11
CA ALA A 251 -13.90 -10.17 2.50
C ALA A 251 -12.57 -10.10 3.25
N ASP A 252 -11.45 -10.32 2.55
CA ASP A 252 -10.11 -10.29 3.16
C ASP A 252 -9.65 -8.85 3.45
N ARG A 253 -10.24 -7.85 2.79
CA ARG A 253 -9.77 -6.45 2.80
C ARG A 253 -10.76 -5.49 3.47
N ILE A 254 -12.05 -5.74 3.32
CA ILE A 254 -13.13 -4.93 3.90
C ILE A 254 -13.63 -5.60 5.17
N ALA A 255 -13.40 -4.96 6.30
CA ALA A 255 -13.83 -5.46 7.61
C ALA A 255 -15.35 -5.61 7.65
N GLY A 256 -15.84 -6.78 8.08
CA GLY A 256 -17.27 -7.07 8.17
C GLY A 256 -17.91 -7.49 6.84
N PHE A 257 -17.15 -7.56 5.73
CA PHE A 257 -17.68 -8.04 4.46
C PHE A 257 -17.76 -9.57 4.45
N ASP A 258 -18.97 -10.11 4.25
CA ASP A 258 -19.20 -11.56 4.30
C ASP A 258 -18.44 -12.31 3.19
N ARG A 259 -17.77 -13.41 3.55
CA ARG A 259 -16.98 -14.22 2.61
C ARG A 259 -17.84 -14.88 1.54
N GLY A 260 -19.05 -15.32 1.88
CA GLY A 260 -20.00 -15.89 0.93
C GLY A 260 -20.53 -14.86 -0.05
N VAL A 261 -20.83 -13.64 0.41
CA VAL A 261 -21.20 -12.50 -0.45
C VAL A 261 -20.04 -12.10 -1.35
N SER A 262 -18.81 -12.04 -0.84
CA SER A 262 -17.61 -11.74 -1.64
C SER A 262 -17.44 -12.71 -2.80
N ALA A 263 -17.59 -14.02 -2.53
CA ALA A 263 -17.52 -15.04 -3.58
C ALA A 263 -18.61 -14.85 -4.64
N LYS A 264 -19.85 -14.56 -4.23
CA LYS A 264 -20.96 -14.29 -5.18
C LYS A 264 -20.71 -13.03 -6.02
N VAL A 265 -20.18 -11.96 -5.42
CA VAL A 265 -19.81 -10.74 -6.14
C VAL A 265 -18.75 -11.06 -7.20
N PHE A 266 -17.73 -11.84 -6.84
CA PHE A 266 -16.69 -12.25 -7.79
C PHE A 266 -17.23 -13.07 -8.96
N GLU A 267 -18.16 -14.00 -8.72
CA GLU A 267 -18.82 -14.74 -9.81
C GLU A 267 -19.58 -13.82 -10.75
N VAL A 268 -20.34 -12.84 -10.23
CA VAL A 268 -21.02 -11.83 -11.06
C VAL A 268 -20.00 -11.03 -11.89
N PHE A 269 -18.86 -10.69 -11.32
CA PHE A 269 -17.81 -9.94 -12.02
C PHE A 269 -17.21 -10.75 -13.18
N LYS A 270 -17.01 -12.06 -13.00
CA LYS A 270 -16.59 -12.96 -14.08
C LYS A 270 -17.66 -13.08 -15.15
N GLU A 271 -18.91 -13.34 -14.78
CA GLU A 271 -20.03 -13.50 -15.73
C GLU A 271 -20.29 -12.23 -16.55
N LYS A 272 -20.14 -11.05 -15.95
CA LYS A 272 -20.25 -9.76 -16.63
C LYS A 272 -18.98 -9.36 -17.39
N GLY A 273 -17.91 -10.14 -17.27
CA GLY A 273 -16.63 -9.85 -17.89
C GLY A 273 -15.95 -8.59 -17.36
N PHE A 274 -16.26 -8.17 -16.13
CA PHE A 274 -15.58 -7.04 -15.47
C PHE A 274 -14.15 -7.38 -15.07
N VAL A 275 -13.90 -8.66 -14.76
CA VAL A 275 -12.58 -9.23 -14.60
C VAL A 275 -12.20 -10.13 -15.78
N ASP A 276 -10.91 -10.34 -16.00
CA ASP A 276 -10.40 -11.33 -16.95
C ASP A 276 -10.27 -12.74 -16.35
N GLU A 277 -9.76 -13.69 -17.14
CA GLU A 277 -9.58 -15.08 -16.72
C GLU A 277 -8.60 -15.23 -15.55
N LYS A 278 -7.71 -14.26 -15.35
CA LYS A 278 -6.73 -14.21 -14.26
C LYS A 278 -7.23 -13.39 -13.05
N GLY A 279 -8.45 -12.84 -13.12
CA GLY A 279 -9.06 -12.05 -12.06
C GLY A 279 -8.73 -10.57 -12.10
N TYR A 280 -8.01 -10.06 -13.10
CA TYR A 280 -7.68 -8.64 -13.18
C TYR A 280 -8.87 -7.82 -13.66
N MET A 281 -9.10 -6.68 -13.03
CA MET A 281 -10.10 -5.72 -13.47
C MET A 281 -9.77 -5.20 -14.87
N LYS A 282 -10.74 -5.26 -15.79
CA LYS A 282 -10.56 -4.78 -17.17
C LYS A 282 -10.77 -3.28 -17.33
N ARG A 283 -11.40 -2.64 -16.34
CA ARG A 283 -11.76 -1.22 -16.34
C ARG A 283 -11.65 -0.65 -14.93
N ASP A 284 -11.53 0.66 -14.86
CA ASP A 284 -11.64 1.44 -13.62
C ASP A 284 -12.84 0.98 -12.77
N GLY A 285 -12.58 0.66 -11.51
CA GLY A 285 -13.56 0.15 -10.55
C GLY A 285 -14.73 1.10 -10.32
N ARG A 286 -14.50 2.41 -10.35
CA ARG A 286 -15.52 3.45 -10.21
C ARG A 286 -16.35 3.64 -11.49
N ARG A 287 -15.79 3.29 -12.65
CA ARG A 287 -16.49 3.29 -13.95
C ARG A 287 -17.17 1.97 -14.28
N THR A 288 -16.87 0.92 -13.53
CA THR A 288 -17.49 -0.39 -13.71
C THR A 288 -18.92 -0.35 -13.17
N PRO A 289 -19.94 -0.77 -13.94
CA PRO A 289 -21.35 -0.72 -13.52
C PRO A 289 -21.70 -1.90 -12.58
N TRP A 290 -20.87 -2.12 -11.56
CA TRP A 290 -20.97 -3.26 -10.67
C TRP A 290 -22.22 -3.18 -9.79
N LYS A 291 -22.64 -1.98 -9.36
CA LYS A 291 -23.88 -1.80 -8.58
C LYS A 291 -25.11 -2.28 -9.34
N GLN A 292 -25.22 -1.89 -10.63
CA GLN A 292 -26.32 -2.34 -11.48
C GLN A 292 -26.25 -3.86 -11.72
N ALA A 293 -25.04 -4.40 -11.90
CA ALA A 293 -24.85 -5.84 -12.05
C ALA A 293 -25.31 -6.61 -10.81
N LEU A 294 -24.89 -6.22 -9.61
CA LEU A 294 -25.28 -6.89 -8.35
C LEU A 294 -26.80 -6.85 -8.12
N SER A 295 -27.44 -5.71 -8.43
CA SER A 295 -28.90 -5.58 -8.35
C SER A 295 -29.63 -6.60 -9.24
N GLY A 296 -29.13 -6.85 -10.46
CA GLY A 296 -29.67 -7.87 -11.36
C GLY A 296 -29.62 -9.30 -10.82
N TYR A 297 -28.71 -9.58 -9.88
CA TYR A 297 -28.55 -10.89 -9.20
C TYR A 297 -29.18 -10.90 -7.80
N LYS A 298 -29.94 -9.86 -7.44
CA LYS A 298 -30.55 -9.69 -6.11
C LYS A 298 -29.51 -9.72 -4.97
N ILE A 299 -28.28 -9.27 -5.26
CA ILE A 299 -27.24 -9.05 -4.26
C ILE A 299 -27.33 -7.59 -3.82
N SER A 300 -27.70 -7.37 -2.56
CA SER A 300 -27.71 -6.04 -1.94
C SER A 300 -26.54 -5.93 -0.98
N LEU A 301 -25.76 -4.85 -1.09
CA LEU A 301 -24.76 -4.49 -0.10
C LEU A 301 -25.34 -3.47 0.88
N GLU A 302 -24.84 -3.47 2.10
CA GLU A 302 -25.09 -2.36 3.03
C GLU A 302 -24.44 -1.09 2.47
N GLU A 303 -25.08 0.07 2.69
CA GLU A 303 -24.56 1.36 2.21
C GLU A 303 -23.15 1.66 2.74
N SER A 304 -22.86 1.22 3.97
CA SER A 304 -21.54 1.29 4.61
C SER A 304 -20.43 0.58 3.84
N LEU A 305 -20.77 -0.45 3.05
CA LEU A 305 -19.80 -1.25 2.28
C LEU A 305 -19.57 -0.69 0.87
N VAL A 306 -20.44 0.22 0.39
CA VAL A 306 -20.36 0.74 -0.98
C VAL A 306 -19.04 1.46 -1.21
N THR A 307 -18.67 2.41 -0.34
CA THR A 307 -17.43 3.18 -0.49
C THR A 307 -16.18 2.28 -0.40
N PRO A 308 -16.02 1.42 0.62
CA PRO A 308 -14.91 0.46 0.67
C PRO A 308 -14.80 -0.42 -0.58
N VAL A 309 -15.92 -0.90 -1.13
CA VAL A 309 -15.91 -1.69 -2.37
C VAL A 309 -15.40 -0.84 -3.54
N GLU A 310 -15.87 0.40 -3.72
CA GLU A 310 -15.42 1.25 -4.82
C GLU A 310 -13.91 1.51 -4.78
N GLU A 311 -13.36 1.78 -3.60
CA GLU A 311 -11.92 1.98 -3.41
C GLU A 311 -11.15 0.69 -3.72
N GLU A 312 -11.58 -0.45 -3.18
CA GLU A 312 -10.91 -1.72 -3.39
C GLU A 312 -10.93 -2.20 -4.85
N LEU A 313 -12.01 -1.92 -5.58
CA LEU A 313 -12.08 -2.19 -7.02
C LEU A 313 -11.16 -1.28 -7.84
N ASN A 314 -11.01 -0.04 -7.42
CA ASN A 314 -10.16 0.93 -8.11
C ASN A 314 -8.67 0.68 -7.82
N LEU A 315 -8.36 0.27 -6.59
CA LEU A 315 -7.06 -0.28 -6.19
C LEU A 315 -6.73 -1.55 -6.99
N ALA A 316 -7.66 -2.50 -7.10
CA ALA A 316 -7.45 -3.71 -7.88
C ALA A 316 -7.17 -3.42 -9.36
N TYR A 317 -7.76 -2.35 -9.91
CA TYR A 317 -7.46 -1.90 -11.27
C TYR A 317 -6.12 -1.15 -11.39
N ALA A 318 -5.54 -0.68 -10.29
CA ALA A 318 -4.38 0.22 -10.25
C ALA A 318 -4.62 1.55 -10.98
N TYR A 319 -5.62 2.32 -10.50
CA TYR A 319 -5.85 3.68 -10.96
C TYR A 319 -6.23 4.60 -9.80
N HIS A 320 -5.51 5.70 -9.59
CA HIS A 320 -5.89 6.81 -8.68
C HIS A 320 -6.56 6.41 -7.35
N GLU A 321 -5.95 5.47 -6.61
CA GLU A 321 -6.42 5.05 -5.28
C GLU A 321 -5.30 5.06 -4.22
N MET A 322 -5.66 5.38 -2.97
CA MET A 322 -4.73 5.21 -1.84
C MET A 322 -4.40 3.72 -1.68
N THR A 323 -3.20 3.40 -1.17
CA THR A 323 -2.86 2.02 -0.88
C THR A 323 -1.97 1.84 0.34
N SER A 324 -2.17 0.71 1.01
CA SER A 324 -1.36 0.21 2.11
C SER A 324 -0.41 -0.91 1.68
N PHE A 325 -0.48 -1.42 0.45
CA PHE A 325 0.37 -2.52 -0.02
C PHE A 325 1.86 -2.19 0.06
N GLN A 326 2.22 -0.95 -0.23
CA GLN A 326 3.61 -0.46 -0.21
C GLN A 326 3.97 0.17 1.14
N SER A 327 3.21 -0.11 2.21
CA SER A 327 3.47 0.45 3.55
C SER A 327 4.92 0.23 3.99
N GLU A 328 5.48 -0.96 3.79
CA GLU A 328 6.87 -1.23 4.19
C GLU A 328 7.86 -0.26 3.52
N GLN A 329 7.76 -0.09 2.21
CA GLN A 329 8.62 0.83 1.46
C GLN A 329 8.38 2.29 1.87
N ILE A 330 7.12 2.70 2.06
CA ILE A 330 6.73 4.03 2.54
C ILE A 330 7.35 4.34 3.90
N PHE A 331 7.27 3.41 4.85
CA PHE A 331 7.82 3.63 6.19
C PHE A 331 9.34 3.51 6.23
N ASN A 332 9.95 2.68 5.38
CA ASN A 332 11.41 2.64 5.23
C ASN A 332 11.94 3.96 4.65
N TRP A 333 11.20 4.59 3.72
CA TRP A 333 11.49 5.94 3.24
C TRP A 333 11.47 6.97 4.37
N PHE A 334 10.43 6.96 5.21
CA PHE A 334 10.42 7.85 6.38
C PHE A 334 11.60 7.58 7.30
N GLU A 335 11.84 6.32 7.67
CA GLU A 335 12.89 5.93 8.62
C GLU A 335 14.31 6.26 8.15
N SER A 336 14.57 6.16 6.84
CA SER A 336 15.88 6.51 6.26
C SER A 336 16.21 8.00 6.28
N HIS A 337 15.20 8.87 6.49
CA HIS A 337 15.34 10.32 6.43
C HIS A 337 15.10 11.02 7.78
N MET A 338 15.03 10.26 8.89
CA MET A 338 14.82 10.80 10.24
C MET A 338 16.10 11.35 10.90
N GLY A 339 17.26 11.27 10.23
CA GLY A 339 18.60 11.50 10.79
C GLY A 339 19.26 12.80 10.38
#